data_AF-A0A6N9HMZ3-F1
#
_entry.id   AF-A0A6N9HMZ3-F1
#
_cell.length_a   1.000
_cell.length_b   1.000
_cell.length_c   1.000
_cell.angle_alpha   90.00
_cell.angle_beta   90.00
_cell.angle_gamma   90.00
#
_symmetry.space_group_name_H-M   'P 1'
#
loop_
_entity.id
_entity.type
_entity.pdbx_description
1 polymer ?
#
loop_
_entity_poly.entity_id
_entity_poly.type
_entity_poly.pdbx_seq_one_letter_code
_entity_poly.pdbx_strand_id
1 'polypeptide(L)'
;MTSMQPLWWFALPLLLLPVWWHMRKRERTRTDFLATARFLPAALPQQQRVLRWSDVPLLLARLALLVVLIAWLAVLAMPWKGDTVFIAAALERSAWAEQQIAAAGMGSAARQPLPDDAWNWLARNEHEWRPEARFLILAPEAAAAMPALPPRLAHSIDLRVAAAPAAAPKVAAPRERQVVVVTSADRLPRWQALFAAFSTAADGAHRYVLSDAPSASTELIVWDKPDTQPPPSWQAKLWWRTAAATGQTQSPQGLTWTAPQWPLQEVDAARALYERWQAATARPAPHPLPAQQFRAERTKPLPTPLARSPEWLAIALLALFAIERTLTHVRRRS
;
A
#
# COMPACT_ATOMS: atom_id res chain seq x y z
N MET A 1 2.37 3.69 21.76
CA MET A 1 1.20 2.84 22.05
C MET A 1 1.64 1.82 23.07
N THR A 2 1.24 1.97 24.33
CA THR A 2 1.57 1.04 25.41
C THR A 2 0.87 -0.29 25.14
N SER A 3 1.64 -1.34 24.88
CA SER A 3 1.12 -2.69 24.68
C SER A 3 0.34 -3.12 25.93
N MET A 4 -0.90 -3.58 25.77
CA MET A 4 -1.71 -4.17 26.85
C MET A 4 -1.24 -5.59 27.26
N GLN A 5 -0.03 -5.99 26.85
CA GLN A 5 0.58 -7.25 27.25
C GLN A 5 0.83 -7.42 28.77
N PRO A 6 1.06 -6.38 29.61
CA PRO A 6 1.29 -6.61 31.04
C PRO A 6 0.01 -6.90 31.83
N LEU A 7 -1.19 -6.67 31.28
CA LEU A 7 -2.44 -6.81 32.04
C LEU A 7 -2.92 -8.26 32.21
N TRP A 8 -2.44 -9.21 31.38
CA TRP A 8 -2.83 -10.62 31.49
C TRP A 8 -2.40 -11.25 32.82
N TRP A 9 -1.34 -10.72 33.45
CA TRP A 9 -0.88 -11.17 34.76
C TRP A 9 -1.90 -10.93 35.87
N PHE A 10 -2.81 -9.96 35.71
CA PHE A 10 -3.93 -9.76 36.64
C PHE A 10 -5.06 -10.78 36.46
N ALA A 11 -5.12 -11.51 35.35
CA ALA A 11 -6.09 -12.59 35.16
C ALA A 11 -5.75 -13.84 36.01
N LEU A 12 -4.46 -14.07 36.27
CA LEU A 12 -3.95 -15.16 37.09
C LEU A 12 -4.49 -15.15 38.54
N PRO A 13 -4.38 -14.05 39.31
CA PRO A 13 -4.97 -13.98 40.66
C PRO A 13 -6.50 -14.07 40.62
N LEU A 14 -7.15 -13.58 39.56
CA LEU A 14 -8.61 -13.70 39.40
C LEU A 14 -9.04 -15.17 39.24
N LEU A 15 -8.26 -16.00 38.53
CA LEU A 15 -8.48 -17.44 38.41
C LEU A 15 -8.21 -18.21 39.71
N LEU A 16 -7.30 -17.72 40.55
CA LEU A 16 -7.00 -18.33 41.85
C LEU A 16 -8.04 -18.00 42.93
N LEU A 17 -8.80 -16.93 42.76
CA LEU A 17 -9.76 -16.43 43.74
C LEU A 17 -10.90 -17.43 44.03
N PRO A 18 -11.53 -18.09 43.03
CA PRO A 18 -12.50 -19.16 43.26
C PRO A 18 -11.90 -20.36 43.98
N VAL A 19 -10.65 -20.73 43.68
CA VAL A 19 -9.93 -21.84 44.32
C VAL A 19 -9.66 -21.51 45.78
N TRP A 20 -9.12 -20.32 46.05
CA TRP A 20 -8.85 -19.85 47.40
C TRP A 20 -10.13 -19.69 48.23
N TRP A 21 -11.19 -19.13 47.64
CA TRP A 21 -12.50 -19.02 48.28
C TRP A 21 -13.11 -20.39 48.57
N HIS A 22 -12.96 -21.35 47.66
CA HIS A 22 -13.40 -22.72 47.84
C HIS A 22 -12.65 -23.40 48.99
N MET A 23 -11.34 -23.19 49.11
CA MET A 23 -10.53 -23.67 50.24
C MET A 23 -10.96 -23.02 51.56
N ARG A 24 -11.12 -21.70 51.60
CA ARG A 24 -11.42 -20.95 52.84
C ARG A 24 -12.82 -21.24 53.39
N LYS A 25 -13.81 -21.48 52.53
CA LYS A 25 -15.20 -21.67 52.95
C LYS A 25 -15.45 -23.01 53.68
N ARG A 26 -14.49 -23.94 53.70
CA ARG A 26 -14.71 -25.31 54.20
C ARG A 26 -13.56 -25.90 54.99
N GLU A 27 -13.01 -25.10 55.91
CA GLU A 27 -12.52 -25.64 57.17
C GLU A 27 -13.71 -26.22 57.95
N ARG A 28 -14.17 -27.43 57.58
CA ARG A 28 -15.17 -28.15 58.37
C ARG A 28 -14.44 -28.92 59.46
N THR A 29 -14.58 -28.49 60.71
CA THR A 29 -14.16 -29.25 61.89
C THR A 29 -14.97 -30.53 61.95
N ARG A 30 -14.34 -31.67 61.65
CA ARG A 30 -14.94 -32.98 61.91
C ARG A 30 -14.58 -33.36 63.34
N THR A 31 -15.59 -33.44 64.20
CA THR A 31 -15.50 -34.15 65.48
C THR A 31 -15.71 -35.63 65.18
N ASP A 32 -14.63 -36.35 64.90
CA ASP A 32 -14.67 -37.81 64.99
C ASP A 32 -14.35 -38.18 66.44
N PHE A 33 -15.28 -38.89 67.11
CA PHE A 33 -14.94 -39.61 68.32
C PHE A 33 -14.05 -40.76 67.89
N LEU A 34 -12.75 -40.66 68.18
CA LEU A 34 -11.88 -41.82 68.07
C LEU A 34 -12.50 -42.89 68.96
N ALA A 35 -12.83 -44.05 68.38
CA ALA A 35 -13.25 -45.22 69.13
C ALA A 35 -12.04 -45.68 69.97
N THR A 36 -11.80 -44.98 71.07
CA THR A 36 -10.81 -45.38 72.06
C THR A 36 -11.39 -46.57 72.78
N ALA A 37 -10.61 -47.64 72.82
CA ALA A 37 -10.86 -48.84 73.60
C ALA A 37 -11.48 -48.49 74.97
N ARG A 38 -12.38 -49.36 75.43
CA ARG A 38 -13.32 -49.28 76.56
C ARG A 38 -12.73 -48.91 77.95
N PHE A 39 -11.53 -48.36 78.04
CA PHE A 39 -10.73 -48.24 79.27
C PHE A 39 -10.03 -46.90 79.51
N LEU A 40 -10.45 -45.78 78.89
CA LEU A 40 -9.97 -44.45 79.28
C LEU A 40 -11.13 -43.52 79.68
N PRO A 41 -11.12 -42.92 80.88
CA PRO A 41 -12.13 -41.96 81.28
C PRO A 41 -11.92 -40.65 80.50
N ALA A 42 -12.94 -40.28 79.72
CA ALA A 42 -13.10 -38.97 79.07
C ALA A 42 -11.90 -38.44 78.25
N ALA A 43 -11.66 -39.00 77.07
CA ALA A 43 -10.87 -38.30 76.05
C ALA A 43 -11.67 -37.11 75.51
N LEU A 44 -11.13 -35.88 75.67
CA LEU A 44 -11.72 -34.66 75.12
C LEU A 44 -11.81 -34.77 73.57
N PRO A 45 -12.94 -34.38 72.95
CA PRO A 45 -13.12 -34.51 71.51
C PRO A 45 -12.10 -33.64 70.76
N GLN A 46 -11.11 -34.28 70.16
CA GLN A 46 -10.11 -33.56 69.36
C GLN A 46 -10.69 -33.31 67.97
N GLN A 47 -10.97 -32.04 67.66
CA GLN A 47 -11.44 -31.63 66.35
C GLN A 47 -10.33 -31.85 65.31
N GLN A 48 -10.51 -32.80 64.40
CA GLN A 48 -9.57 -33.00 63.31
C GLN A 48 -9.98 -32.13 62.12
N ARG A 49 -9.10 -31.22 61.71
CA ARG A 49 -9.27 -30.42 60.50
C ARG A 49 -8.86 -31.26 59.30
N VAL A 50 -9.84 -31.90 58.66
CA VAL A 50 -9.59 -32.69 57.44
C VAL A 50 -9.99 -31.86 56.23
N LEU A 51 -9.00 -31.51 55.41
CA LEU A 51 -9.22 -30.84 54.14
C LEU A 51 -9.83 -31.84 53.14
N ARG A 52 -11.09 -31.66 52.75
CA ARG A 52 -11.76 -32.49 51.73
C ARG A 52 -12.16 -31.65 50.53
N TRP A 53 -11.78 -32.12 49.35
CA TRP A 53 -12.22 -31.59 48.06
C TRP A 53 -13.66 -32.05 47.77
N SER A 54 -14.64 -31.42 48.39
CA SER A 54 -16.06 -31.62 48.06
C SER A 54 -16.50 -30.62 46.98
N ASP A 55 -17.33 -31.03 46.02
CA ASP A 55 -17.90 -30.18 44.95
C ASP A 55 -16.92 -29.76 43.84
N VAL A 56 -15.97 -30.64 43.48
CA VAL A 56 -15.09 -30.53 42.29
C VAL A 56 -15.83 -30.10 41.00
N PRO A 57 -17.02 -30.65 40.65
CA PRO A 57 -17.70 -30.25 39.42
C PRO A 57 -18.14 -28.78 39.42
N LEU A 58 -18.57 -28.24 40.56
CA LEU A 58 -18.98 -26.83 40.67
C LEU A 58 -17.77 -25.89 40.59
N LEU A 59 -16.63 -26.29 41.14
CA LEU A 59 -15.38 -25.55 41.03
C LEU A 59 -14.90 -25.49 39.57
N LEU A 60 -14.91 -26.63 38.87
CA LEU A 60 -14.56 -26.70 37.45
C LEU A 60 -15.47 -25.82 36.59
N ALA A 61 -16.79 -25.84 36.82
CA ALA A 61 -17.73 -24.98 36.10
C ALA A 61 -17.43 -23.48 36.29
N ARG A 62 -17.09 -23.06 37.52
CA ARG A 62 -16.73 -21.67 37.82
C ARG A 62 -15.41 -21.25 37.18
N LEU A 63 -14.41 -22.12 37.23
CA LEU A 63 -13.13 -21.88 36.55
C LEU A 63 -13.33 -21.77 35.04
N ALA A 64 -14.09 -22.68 34.44
CA ALA A 64 -14.43 -22.62 33.02
C ALA A 64 -15.13 -21.31 32.65
N LEU A 65 -16.13 -20.87 33.43
CA LEU A 65 -16.84 -19.61 33.21
C LEU A 65 -15.87 -18.41 33.27
N LEU A 66 -14.96 -18.41 34.24
CA LEU A 66 -13.97 -17.34 34.41
C LEU A 66 -12.97 -17.31 33.24
N VAL A 67 -12.48 -18.47 32.80
CA VAL A 67 -11.61 -18.59 31.62
C VAL A 67 -12.31 -18.07 30.36
N VAL A 68 -13.55 -18.50 30.11
CA VAL A 68 -14.32 -18.03 28.94
C VAL A 68 -14.61 -16.54 29.01
N LEU A 69 -14.89 -16.00 30.21
CA LEU A 69 -15.10 -14.57 30.40
C LEU A 69 -13.83 -13.76 30.13
N ILE A 70 -12.67 -14.23 30.61
CA ILE A 70 -11.37 -13.62 30.32
C ILE A 70 -11.10 -13.66 28.82
N ALA A 71 -11.35 -14.79 28.16
CA ALA A 71 -11.16 -14.91 26.72
C ALA A 71 -12.06 -13.94 25.95
N TRP A 72 -13.32 -13.82 26.35
CA TRP A 72 -14.27 -12.87 25.76
C TRP A 72 -13.82 -11.42 25.95
N LEU A 73 -13.41 -11.04 27.16
CA LEU A 73 -12.86 -9.72 27.44
C LEU A 73 -11.59 -9.44 26.64
N ALA A 74 -10.72 -10.42 26.45
CA ALA A 74 -9.51 -10.28 25.64
C ALA A 74 -9.82 -10.01 24.17
N VAL A 75 -10.84 -10.66 23.60
CA VAL A 75 -11.30 -10.42 22.22
C VAL A 75 -11.88 -9.01 22.05
N LEU A 76 -12.62 -8.51 23.04
CA LEU A 76 -13.16 -7.15 23.06
C LEU A 76 -12.09 -6.07 23.30
N ALA A 77 -11.09 -6.37 24.12
CA ALA A 77 -10.02 -5.44 24.48
C ALA A 77 -8.87 -5.44 23.46
N MET A 78 -8.80 -6.42 22.55
CA MET A 78 -7.79 -6.39 21.49
C MET A 78 -7.96 -5.13 20.64
N PRO A 79 -6.90 -4.33 20.45
CA PRO A 79 -6.96 -3.14 19.62
C PRO A 79 -6.92 -3.57 18.15
N TRP A 80 -8.05 -4.03 17.62
CA TRP A 80 -8.23 -4.28 16.20
C TRP A 80 -7.81 -3.05 15.42
N LYS A 81 -6.91 -3.23 14.45
CA LYS A 81 -6.41 -2.12 13.62
C LYS A 81 -7.57 -1.54 12.81
N GLY A 82 -7.68 -0.22 12.80
CA GLY A 82 -8.67 0.50 11.98
C GLY A 82 -8.13 0.81 10.59
N ASP A 83 -8.67 1.86 9.97
CA ASP A 83 -8.16 2.41 8.71
C ASP A 83 -6.63 2.55 8.73
N THR A 84 -5.98 2.05 7.67
CA THR A 84 -4.52 1.95 7.60
C THR A 84 -4.00 2.42 6.24
N VAL A 85 -2.94 3.21 6.27
CA VAL A 85 -2.20 3.67 5.10
C VAL A 85 -0.87 2.93 5.04
N PHE A 86 -0.67 2.15 3.99
CA PHE A 86 0.60 1.49 3.67
C PHE A 86 1.43 2.42 2.79
N ILE A 87 2.59 2.84 3.28
CA ILE A 87 3.47 3.78 2.57
C ILE A 87 4.81 3.11 2.28
N ALA A 88 5.21 3.10 1.02
CA ALA A 88 6.56 2.67 0.66
C ALA A 88 7.59 3.61 1.29
N ALA A 89 8.70 3.06 1.79
CA ALA A 89 9.75 3.83 2.48
C ALA A 89 10.25 5.04 1.67
N ALA A 90 10.32 4.91 0.34
CA ALA A 90 10.71 5.99 -0.57
C ALA A 90 9.73 7.19 -0.60
N LEU A 91 8.48 7.00 -0.17
CA LEU A 91 7.41 7.98 -0.24
C LEU A 91 6.99 8.53 1.13
N GLU A 92 7.54 8.01 2.23
CA GLU A 92 7.11 8.31 3.60
C GLU A 92 7.17 9.80 3.96
N ARG A 93 8.14 10.53 3.41
CA ARG A 93 8.31 11.99 3.64
C ARG A 93 7.89 12.84 2.45
N SER A 94 7.20 12.27 1.46
CA SER A 94 6.84 12.99 0.24
C SER A 94 5.58 13.84 0.45
N ALA A 95 5.58 15.08 -0.05
CA ALA A 95 4.38 15.93 -0.05
C ALA A 95 3.22 15.30 -0.84
N TRP A 96 3.55 14.51 -1.87
CA TRP A 96 2.58 13.73 -2.62
C TRP A 96 1.85 12.71 -1.73
N ALA A 97 2.56 11.98 -0.86
CA ALA A 97 1.93 11.01 0.02
C ALA A 97 0.94 11.68 0.99
N GLU A 98 1.31 12.79 1.60
CA GLU A 98 0.40 13.56 2.48
C GLU A 98 -0.83 14.05 1.72
N GLN A 99 -0.66 14.53 0.49
CA GLN A 99 -1.78 14.97 -0.35
C GLN A 99 -2.74 13.81 -0.68
N GLN A 100 -2.22 12.62 -1.00
CA GLN A 100 -3.06 11.46 -1.28
C GLN A 100 -3.79 10.96 -0.02
N ILE A 101 -3.13 10.97 1.14
CA ILE A 101 -3.75 10.61 2.43
C ILE A 101 -4.91 11.56 2.76
N ALA A 102 -4.70 12.86 2.57
CA ALA A 102 -5.74 13.87 2.77
C ALA A 102 -6.90 13.69 1.77
N ALA A 103 -6.60 13.46 0.50
CA ALA A 103 -7.61 13.24 -0.55
C ALA A 103 -8.46 11.99 -0.31
N ALA A 104 -7.89 10.94 0.29
CA ALA A 104 -8.61 9.73 0.69
C ALA A 104 -9.39 9.89 2.00
N GLY A 105 -9.27 11.04 2.69
CA GLY A 105 -9.87 11.28 4.00
C GLY A 105 -9.30 10.36 5.09
N MET A 106 -8.05 9.90 4.95
CA MET A 106 -7.38 8.96 5.85
C MET A 106 -6.30 9.63 6.72
N GLY A 107 -6.44 10.93 7.00
CA GLY A 107 -5.46 11.69 7.80
C GLY A 107 -5.24 11.16 9.23
N SER A 108 -6.27 10.54 9.82
CA SER A 108 -6.22 9.92 11.15
C SER A 108 -5.90 8.42 11.14
N ALA A 109 -5.70 7.83 9.96
CA ALA A 109 -5.43 6.40 9.81
C ALA A 109 -4.03 6.04 10.29
N ALA A 110 -3.85 4.79 10.73
CA ALA A 110 -2.55 4.29 11.14
C ALA A 110 -1.62 4.20 9.92
N ARG A 111 -0.39 4.70 10.04
CA ARG A 111 0.62 4.59 8.98
C ARG A 111 1.46 3.35 9.22
N GLN A 112 1.63 2.52 8.19
CA GLN A 112 2.44 1.32 8.26
C GLN A 112 3.39 1.28 7.05
N PRO A 113 4.65 0.81 7.21
CA PRO A 113 5.51 0.57 6.07
C PRO A 113 4.87 -0.45 5.12
N LEU A 114 4.98 -0.21 3.81
CA LEU A 114 4.56 -1.16 2.79
C LEU A 114 5.48 -2.40 2.86
N PRO A 115 4.95 -3.60 3.15
CA PRO A 115 5.76 -4.81 3.20
C PRO A 115 6.13 -5.29 1.80
N ASP A 116 7.23 -6.05 1.72
CA ASP A 116 7.57 -6.80 0.51
C ASP A 116 6.46 -7.79 0.17
N ASP A 117 6.15 -7.94 -1.12
CA ASP A 117 5.02 -8.77 -1.60
C ASP A 117 3.70 -8.42 -0.88
N ALA A 118 3.36 -7.13 -0.92
CA ALA A 118 2.28 -6.53 -0.15
C ALA A 118 0.96 -7.31 -0.25
N TRP A 119 0.61 -7.81 -1.43
CA TRP A 119 -0.63 -8.53 -1.68
C TRP A 119 -0.72 -9.87 -0.93
N ASN A 120 0.33 -10.71 -0.99
CA ASN A 120 0.35 -11.99 -0.29
C ASN A 120 0.50 -11.80 1.23
N TRP A 121 1.19 -10.74 1.64
CA TRP A 121 1.27 -10.39 3.05
C TRP A 121 -0.09 -9.92 3.59
N LEU A 122 -0.79 -9.04 2.88
CA LEU A 122 -2.14 -8.58 3.22
C LEU A 122 -3.11 -9.75 3.31
N ALA A 123 -3.09 -10.66 2.33
CA ALA A 123 -3.95 -11.84 2.33
C ALA A 123 -3.79 -12.74 3.57
N ARG A 124 -2.57 -12.81 4.14
CA ARG A 124 -2.28 -13.60 5.35
C ARG A 124 -2.61 -12.85 6.65
N ASN A 125 -2.40 -11.54 6.67
CA ASN A 125 -2.49 -10.74 7.90
C ASN A 125 -3.81 -9.96 8.04
N GLU A 126 -4.70 -10.02 7.04
CA GLU A 126 -5.97 -9.30 6.99
C GLU A 126 -6.82 -9.39 8.29
N HIS A 127 -6.67 -10.47 9.03
CA HIS A 127 -7.35 -10.70 10.31
C HIS A 127 -6.98 -9.73 11.44
N GLU A 128 -5.91 -8.94 11.32
CA GLU A 128 -5.54 -7.95 12.34
C GLU A 128 -6.42 -6.69 12.32
N TRP A 129 -7.22 -6.52 11.25
CA TRP A 129 -8.04 -5.34 11.00
C TRP A 129 -9.51 -5.57 11.31
N ARG A 130 -10.20 -4.48 11.65
CA ARG A 130 -11.66 -4.47 11.82
C ARG A 130 -12.35 -4.70 10.47
N PRO A 131 -13.52 -5.38 10.44
CA PRO A 131 -14.23 -5.66 9.19
C PRO A 131 -14.50 -4.44 8.31
N GLU A 132 -14.71 -3.27 8.92
CA GLU A 132 -14.97 -2.01 8.24
C GLU A 132 -13.71 -1.21 7.84
N ALA A 133 -12.50 -1.71 8.12
CA ALA A 133 -11.27 -0.99 7.86
C ALA A 133 -11.03 -0.80 6.35
N ARG A 134 -10.51 0.38 5.99
CA ARG A 134 -10.09 0.68 4.63
C ARG A 134 -8.58 0.69 4.52
N PHE A 135 -8.06 0.26 3.38
CA PHE A 135 -6.63 0.28 3.10
C PHE A 135 -6.31 1.27 1.98
N LEU A 136 -5.34 2.14 2.23
CA LEU A 136 -4.74 3.00 1.22
C LEU A 136 -3.30 2.53 1.01
N ILE A 137 -2.95 2.14 -0.22
CA ILE A 137 -1.61 1.69 -0.58
C ILE A 137 -0.95 2.76 -1.44
N LEU A 138 0.14 3.33 -0.94
CA LEU A 138 0.98 4.31 -1.62
C LEU A 138 2.29 3.64 -2.04
N ALA A 139 2.40 3.31 -3.33
CA ALA A 139 3.55 2.60 -3.88
C ALA A 139 4.23 3.39 -5.02
N PRO A 140 5.55 3.33 -5.17
CA PRO A 140 6.22 3.78 -6.39
C PRO A 140 5.88 2.83 -7.55
N GLU A 141 5.95 3.34 -8.78
CA GLU A 141 5.64 2.61 -10.03
C GLU A 141 6.28 1.22 -10.11
N ALA A 142 7.54 1.07 -9.69
CA ALA A 142 8.26 -0.21 -9.69
C ALA A 142 7.78 -1.22 -8.63
N ALA A 143 7.19 -0.76 -7.53
CA ALA A 143 6.71 -1.61 -6.44
C ALA A 143 5.21 -1.93 -6.56
N ALA A 144 4.49 -1.28 -7.47
CA ALA A 144 3.09 -1.54 -7.77
C ALA A 144 2.88 -2.72 -8.74
N ALA A 145 3.78 -3.71 -8.72
CA ALA A 145 3.64 -4.90 -9.55
C ALA A 145 2.37 -5.66 -9.16
N MET A 146 1.35 -5.59 -10.02
CA MET A 146 0.08 -6.27 -9.82
C MET A 146 0.28 -7.78 -10.03
N PRO A 147 -0.15 -8.64 -9.09
CA PRO A 147 -0.19 -10.08 -9.34
C PRO A 147 -1.23 -10.37 -10.44
N ALA A 148 -0.96 -11.38 -11.26
CA ALA A 148 -1.86 -11.80 -12.35
C ALA A 148 -3.28 -12.15 -11.88
N LEU A 149 -3.43 -12.52 -10.60
CA LEU A 149 -4.70 -12.66 -9.93
C LEU A 149 -4.63 -11.93 -8.58
N PRO A 150 -5.35 -10.81 -8.39
CA PRO A 150 -5.37 -10.14 -7.10
C PRO A 150 -6.01 -11.03 -6.03
N PRO A 151 -5.47 -11.03 -4.80
CA PRO A 151 -6.07 -11.80 -3.71
C PRO A 151 -7.46 -11.26 -3.37
N ARG A 152 -8.41 -12.17 -3.13
CA ARG A 152 -9.76 -11.81 -2.69
C ARG A 152 -9.73 -11.32 -1.25
N LEU A 153 -9.82 -10.01 -1.05
CA LEU A 153 -9.76 -9.38 0.28
C LEU A 153 -11.16 -8.99 0.76
N ALA A 154 -11.35 -9.00 2.07
CA ALA A 154 -12.56 -8.57 2.75
C ALA A 154 -12.63 -7.05 2.96
N HIS A 155 -11.51 -6.35 2.80
CA HIS A 155 -11.41 -4.89 2.94
C HIS A 155 -11.31 -4.21 1.58
N SER A 156 -11.80 -2.97 1.49
CA SER A 156 -11.63 -2.13 0.30
C SER A 156 -10.23 -1.55 0.25
N ILE A 157 -9.64 -1.53 -0.95
CA ILE A 157 -8.26 -1.06 -1.17
C ILE A 157 -8.26 0.05 -2.22
N ASP A 158 -7.65 1.17 -1.88
CA ASP A 158 -7.31 2.24 -2.83
C ASP A 158 -5.80 2.20 -3.08
N LEU A 159 -5.40 1.88 -4.31
CA LEU A 159 -4.00 1.85 -4.74
C LEU A 159 -3.67 3.15 -5.47
N ARG A 160 -2.70 3.88 -4.94
CA ARG A 160 -2.13 5.10 -5.55
C ARG A 160 -0.67 4.85 -5.89
N VAL A 161 -0.35 5.06 -7.15
CA VAL A 161 1.01 4.88 -7.67
C VAL A 161 1.65 6.25 -7.86
N ALA A 162 2.78 6.47 -7.19
CA ALA A 162 3.60 7.65 -7.45
C ALA A 162 4.36 7.42 -8.76
N ALA A 163 4.27 8.39 -9.68
CA ALA A 163 5.14 8.43 -10.84
C ALA A 163 6.60 8.40 -10.35
N ALA A 164 7.44 7.59 -10.99
CA ALA A 164 8.87 7.62 -10.69
C ALA A 164 9.35 9.07 -10.70
N PRO A 165 10.11 9.53 -9.68
CA PRO A 165 10.60 10.89 -9.68
C PRO A 165 11.38 11.09 -10.98
N ALA A 166 10.84 11.96 -11.86
CA ALA A 166 11.59 12.44 -13.00
C ALA A 166 12.89 12.95 -12.41
N ALA A 167 14.01 12.29 -12.77
CA ALA A 167 15.32 12.68 -12.27
C ALA A 167 15.41 14.20 -12.40
N ALA A 168 15.66 14.88 -11.27
CA ALA A 168 15.75 16.33 -11.24
C ALA A 168 16.55 16.79 -12.45
N PRO A 169 16.12 17.85 -13.17
CA PRO A 169 16.81 18.30 -14.37
C PRO A 169 18.21 18.73 -13.96
N LYS A 170 19.15 17.78 -14.02
CA LYS A 170 20.57 18.06 -14.04
C LYS A 170 20.69 19.00 -15.23
N VAL A 171 21.16 20.23 -15.01
CA VAL A 171 21.46 21.18 -16.07
C VAL A 171 22.40 20.44 -17.01
N ALA A 172 21.81 19.83 -18.02
CA ALA A 172 22.50 18.96 -18.93
C ALA A 172 23.33 19.91 -19.78
N ALA A 173 24.59 19.53 -20.02
CA ALA A 173 25.39 20.20 -21.04
C ALA A 173 24.53 20.35 -22.31
N PRO A 174 24.67 21.48 -23.04
CA PRO A 174 23.86 21.75 -24.23
C PRO A 174 23.80 20.51 -25.09
N ARG A 175 22.59 20.01 -25.36
CA ARG A 175 22.45 18.85 -26.25
C ARG A 175 22.81 19.31 -27.67
N GLU A 176 23.89 18.78 -28.19
CA GLU A 176 24.25 18.95 -29.60
C GLU A 176 23.25 18.18 -30.45
N ARG A 177 22.54 18.91 -31.33
CA ARG A 177 21.60 18.36 -32.30
C ARG A 177 22.19 18.55 -33.69
N GLN A 178 22.50 17.44 -34.36
CA GLN A 178 23.04 17.47 -35.71
C GLN A 178 21.91 17.68 -36.72
N VAL A 179 22.05 18.73 -37.51
CA VAL A 179 21.13 19.11 -38.58
C VAL A 179 21.90 19.14 -39.89
N VAL A 180 21.39 18.46 -40.90
CA VAL A 180 21.94 18.55 -42.25
C VAL A 180 21.13 19.54 -43.04
N VAL A 181 21.78 20.54 -43.64
CA VAL A 181 21.09 21.52 -44.50
C VAL A 181 21.64 21.41 -45.92
N VAL A 182 20.82 20.90 -46.82
CA VAL A 182 21.10 20.87 -48.25
C VAL A 182 20.32 21.99 -48.93
N THR A 183 21.01 23.08 -49.23
CA THR A 183 20.44 24.28 -49.85
C THR A 183 21.43 24.86 -50.88
N SER A 184 21.07 25.96 -51.53
CA SER A 184 21.96 26.74 -52.38
C SER A 184 22.83 27.69 -51.54
N ALA A 185 24.03 28.03 -52.02
CA ALA A 185 25.01 28.79 -51.23
C ALA A 185 24.51 30.17 -50.76
N ASP A 186 23.60 30.79 -51.53
CA ASP A 186 22.94 32.06 -51.22
C ASP A 186 21.92 31.97 -50.07
N ARG A 187 21.38 30.77 -49.80
CA ARG A 187 20.33 30.54 -48.79
C ARG A 187 20.87 29.94 -47.50
N LEU A 188 22.09 29.38 -47.53
CA LEU A 188 22.77 28.83 -46.36
C LEU A 188 22.86 29.81 -45.17
N PRO A 189 23.21 31.11 -45.36
CA PRO A 189 23.27 32.05 -44.23
C PRO A 189 21.93 32.25 -43.54
N ARG A 190 20.81 32.16 -44.27
CA ARG A 190 19.46 32.30 -43.70
C ARG A 190 19.10 31.11 -42.81
N TRP A 191 19.52 29.91 -43.20
CA TRP A 191 19.35 28.71 -42.37
C TRP A 191 20.20 28.77 -41.11
N GLN A 192 21.45 29.22 -41.21
CA GLN A 192 22.32 29.44 -40.06
C GLN A 192 21.69 30.43 -39.05
N ALA A 193 21.13 31.53 -39.54
CA ALA A 193 20.43 32.52 -38.71
C ALA A 193 19.21 31.91 -37.98
N LEU A 194 18.41 31.09 -38.67
CA LEU A 194 17.23 30.43 -38.08
C LEU A 194 17.64 29.47 -36.94
N PHE A 195 18.63 28.61 -37.16
CA PHE A 195 19.09 27.68 -36.12
C PHE A 195 19.81 28.38 -34.97
N ALA A 196 20.48 29.51 -35.23
CA ALA A 196 21.01 30.37 -34.17
C ALA A 196 19.87 30.97 -33.31
N ALA A 197 18.78 31.43 -33.94
CA ALA A 197 17.60 31.90 -33.21
C ALA A 197 16.97 30.79 -32.36
N PHE A 198 16.87 29.56 -32.88
CA PHE A 198 16.39 28.40 -32.11
C PHE A 198 17.29 28.04 -30.92
N SER A 199 18.61 28.17 -31.07
CA SER A 199 19.52 27.93 -29.94
C SER A 199 19.34 28.96 -28.82
N THR A 200 19.03 30.21 -29.19
CA THR A 200 18.75 31.31 -28.25
C THR A 200 17.40 31.11 -27.57
N ALA A 201 16.36 30.74 -28.32
CA ALA A 201 15.02 30.46 -27.79
C ALA A 201 14.98 29.24 -26.84
N ALA A 202 15.97 28.35 -26.92
CA ALA A 202 16.13 27.21 -26.02
C ALA A 202 16.90 27.55 -24.73
N ASP A 203 17.22 28.82 -24.45
CA ASP A 203 18.09 29.26 -23.36
C ASP A 203 19.43 28.50 -23.30
N GLY A 204 19.97 28.12 -24.47
CA GLY A 204 21.21 27.34 -24.59
C GLY A 204 21.09 25.85 -24.26
N ALA A 205 19.88 25.33 -24.00
CA ALA A 205 19.66 23.89 -23.77
C ALA A 205 19.94 23.02 -25.00
N HIS A 206 19.89 23.62 -26.20
CA HIS A 206 20.15 22.96 -27.48
C HIS A 206 21.17 23.75 -28.30
N ARG A 207 22.22 23.06 -28.77
CA ARG A 207 23.20 23.59 -29.72
C ARG A 207 23.01 22.88 -31.06
N TYR A 208 22.67 23.63 -32.10
CA TYR A 208 22.47 23.08 -33.44
C TYR A 208 23.79 23.09 -34.21
N VAL A 209 24.24 21.92 -34.66
CA VAL A 209 25.44 21.76 -35.48
C VAL A 209 25.00 21.44 -36.90
N LEU A 210 25.39 22.31 -37.83
CA LEU A 210 25.06 22.19 -39.25
C LEU A 210 26.13 21.39 -39.96
N SER A 211 25.71 20.35 -40.69
CA SER A 211 26.58 19.45 -41.45
C SER A 211 26.11 19.34 -42.91
N ASP A 212 27.02 18.96 -43.80
CA ASP A 212 26.72 18.82 -45.23
C ASP A 212 26.25 17.40 -45.61
N ALA A 213 26.48 16.41 -44.73
CA ALA A 213 26.10 15.02 -44.95
C ALA A 213 25.50 14.38 -43.68
N PRO A 214 24.53 13.46 -43.82
CA PRO A 214 23.92 12.79 -42.69
C PRO A 214 24.86 11.76 -42.05
N SER A 215 24.71 11.64 -40.74
CA SER A 215 25.35 10.66 -39.88
C SER A 215 24.29 9.89 -39.07
N ALA A 216 24.69 8.85 -38.34
CA ALA A 216 23.78 8.11 -37.46
C ALA A 216 23.12 8.97 -36.36
N SER A 217 23.69 10.13 -36.03
CA SER A 217 23.18 11.09 -35.04
C SER A 217 22.37 12.24 -35.65
N THR A 218 22.12 12.23 -36.96
CA THR A 218 21.32 13.28 -37.62
C THR A 218 19.86 13.21 -37.19
N GLU A 219 19.37 14.27 -36.55
CA GLU A 219 17.97 14.35 -36.10
C GLU A 219 17.06 14.94 -37.18
N LEU A 220 17.57 15.91 -37.93
CA LEU A 220 16.83 16.68 -38.92
C LEU A 220 17.64 16.81 -40.22
N ILE A 221 17.00 16.53 -41.35
CA ILE A 221 17.51 16.89 -42.68
C ILE A 221 16.61 17.96 -43.28
N VAL A 222 17.20 19.10 -43.61
CA VAL A 222 16.57 20.18 -44.35
C VAL A 222 16.98 20.04 -45.81
N TRP A 223 16.01 19.70 -46.65
CA TRP A 223 16.18 19.57 -48.09
C TRP A 223 15.49 20.73 -48.80
N ASP A 224 16.28 21.76 -49.06
CA ASP A 224 15.83 23.03 -49.61
C ASP A 224 16.20 23.17 -51.09
N LYS A 225 15.93 22.10 -51.84
CA LYS A 225 16.07 22.05 -53.30
C LYS A 225 14.79 21.45 -53.89
N PRO A 226 13.89 22.26 -54.46
CA PRO A 226 12.59 21.77 -54.95
C PRO A 226 12.73 20.82 -56.15
N ASP A 227 13.72 21.04 -57.01
CA ASP A 227 13.88 20.32 -58.29
C ASP A 227 14.76 19.07 -58.21
N THR A 228 15.23 18.71 -57.02
CA THR A 228 16.06 17.51 -56.82
C THR A 228 15.50 16.63 -55.72
N GLN A 229 15.50 15.33 -55.95
CA GLN A 229 15.16 14.37 -54.90
C GLN A 229 16.38 14.10 -54.00
N PRO A 230 16.15 13.92 -52.69
CA PRO A 230 17.20 13.49 -51.78
C PRO A 230 17.63 12.06 -52.11
N PRO A 231 18.89 11.69 -51.83
CA PRO A 231 19.36 10.33 -52.01
C PRO A 231 18.51 9.33 -51.21
N PRO A 232 18.15 8.16 -51.77
CA PRO A 232 17.30 7.18 -51.11
C PRO A 232 17.94 6.58 -49.84
N SER A 233 19.28 6.58 -49.77
CA SER A 233 20.06 6.08 -48.63
C SER A 233 20.06 7.01 -47.41
N TRP A 234 19.60 8.25 -47.56
CA TRP A 234 19.58 9.21 -46.47
C TRP A 234 18.37 8.94 -45.57
N GLN A 235 18.61 8.94 -44.26
CA GLN A 235 17.58 8.71 -43.25
C GLN A 235 17.77 9.69 -42.09
N ALA A 236 16.67 10.20 -41.56
CA ALA A 236 16.63 11.02 -40.36
C ALA A 236 15.25 10.90 -39.71
N LYS A 237 15.15 11.24 -38.42
CA LYS A 237 13.86 11.19 -37.73
C LYS A 237 12.86 12.17 -38.35
N LEU A 238 13.34 13.37 -38.70
CA LEU A 238 12.54 14.43 -39.29
C LEU A 238 13.19 14.98 -40.57
N TRP A 239 12.36 15.34 -41.53
CA TRP A 239 12.74 15.99 -42.77
C TRP A 239 11.95 17.26 -42.98
N TRP A 240 12.61 18.35 -43.37
CA TRP A 240 11.96 19.55 -43.88
C TRP A 240 12.24 19.65 -45.38
N ARG A 241 11.20 19.68 -46.20
CA ARG A 241 11.34 19.69 -47.66
C ARG A 241 10.60 20.86 -48.27
N THR A 242 11.22 21.49 -49.26
CA THR A 242 10.54 22.50 -50.10
C THR A 242 9.60 21.79 -51.06
N ALA A 243 8.30 22.08 -50.99
CA ALA A 243 7.30 21.55 -51.91
C ALA A 243 6.12 22.51 -52.03
N ALA A 244 5.35 22.45 -53.13
CA ALA A 244 4.26 23.38 -53.41
C ALA A 244 3.16 23.46 -52.33
N ALA A 245 3.00 22.41 -51.52
CA ALA A 245 1.98 22.33 -50.48
C ALA A 245 2.59 22.11 -49.09
N THR A 246 1.94 22.70 -48.08
CA THR A 246 2.24 22.46 -46.68
C THR A 246 1.61 21.15 -46.22
N GLY A 247 2.38 20.26 -45.60
CA GLY A 247 1.89 18.94 -45.23
C GLY A 247 2.83 18.15 -44.35
N GLN A 248 2.36 17.00 -43.87
CA GLN A 248 3.15 16.04 -43.13
C GLN A 248 2.89 14.63 -43.68
N THR A 249 3.96 13.92 -44.03
CA THR A 249 3.87 12.56 -44.58
C THR A 249 4.92 11.68 -43.93
N GLN A 250 4.49 10.53 -43.41
CA GLN A 250 5.41 9.49 -42.93
C GLN A 250 5.97 8.73 -44.14
N SER A 251 7.29 8.62 -44.23
CA SER A 251 7.99 7.86 -45.28
C SER A 251 9.00 6.88 -44.67
N PRO A 252 9.54 5.92 -45.44
CA PRO A 252 10.64 5.07 -44.99
C PRO A 252 11.90 5.85 -44.58
N GLN A 253 12.08 7.07 -45.09
CA GLN A 253 13.22 7.94 -44.75
C GLN A 253 13.04 8.70 -43.44
N GLY A 254 11.80 8.76 -42.92
CA GLY A 254 11.42 9.55 -41.75
C GLY A 254 10.12 10.34 -41.94
N LEU A 255 9.74 11.09 -40.90
CA LEU A 255 8.61 12.01 -40.94
C LEU A 255 9.00 13.24 -41.78
N THR A 256 8.27 13.49 -42.86
CA THR A 256 8.55 14.62 -43.76
C THR A 256 7.55 15.74 -43.55
N TRP A 257 8.02 16.95 -43.31
CA TRP A 257 7.25 18.18 -43.33
C TRP A 257 7.57 18.97 -44.58
N THR A 258 6.53 19.35 -45.31
CA THR A 258 6.66 20.15 -46.52
C THR A 258 6.15 21.56 -46.29
N ALA A 259 6.76 22.54 -46.95
CA ALA A 259 6.25 23.90 -47.06
C ALA A 259 6.71 24.53 -48.39
N PRO A 260 5.94 25.49 -48.95
CA PRO A 260 6.27 26.16 -50.22
C PRO A 260 7.49 27.07 -50.10
N GLN A 261 7.76 27.58 -48.91
CA GLN A 261 8.84 28.52 -48.66
C GLN A 261 9.60 28.16 -47.40
N TRP A 262 10.92 28.06 -47.56
CA TRP A 262 11.87 27.92 -46.46
C TRP A 262 13.03 28.92 -46.65
N PRO A 263 13.91 29.13 -45.66
CA PRO A 263 13.52 29.18 -44.25
C PRO A 263 12.37 30.19 -44.05
N LEU A 264 11.54 29.96 -43.03
CA LEU A 264 10.45 30.88 -42.69
C LEU A 264 11.05 32.24 -42.28
N GLN A 265 10.57 33.32 -42.88
CA GLN A 265 11.07 34.68 -42.60
C GLN A 265 10.26 35.39 -41.51
N GLU A 266 9.02 34.97 -41.29
CA GLU A 266 8.17 35.51 -40.24
C GLU A 266 8.51 34.87 -38.88
N VAL A 267 8.68 35.72 -37.87
CA VAL A 267 9.07 35.32 -36.51
C VAL A 267 8.05 34.36 -35.89
N ASP A 268 6.76 34.66 -36.01
CA ASP A 268 5.69 33.82 -35.45
C ASP A 268 5.63 32.45 -36.13
N ALA A 269 5.83 32.40 -37.45
CA ALA A 269 5.87 31.15 -38.19
C ALA A 269 7.10 30.31 -37.82
N ALA A 270 8.27 30.94 -37.64
CA ALA A 270 9.48 30.28 -37.17
C ALA A 270 9.34 29.74 -35.75
N ARG A 271 8.68 30.50 -34.85
CA ARG A 271 8.37 30.05 -33.48
C ARG A 271 7.40 28.87 -33.47
N ALA A 272 6.31 28.93 -34.24
CA ALA A 272 5.35 27.85 -34.35
C ALA A 272 5.99 26.57 -34.92
N LEU A 273 6.91 26.71 -35.89
CA LEU A 273 7.70 25.59 -36.40
C LEU A 273 8.59 24.99 -35.30
N TYR A 274 9.29 25.82 -34.55
CA TYR A 274 10.14 25.39 -33.45
C TYR A 274 9.35 24.61 -32.40
N GLU A 275 8.21 25.16 -31.94
CA GLU A 275 7.34 24.50 -30.96
C GLU A 275 6.82 23.16 -31.47
N ARG A 276 6.40 23.09 -32.74
CA ARG A 276 6.00 21.83 -33.39
C ARG A 276 7.16 20.83 -33.45
N TRP A 277 8.37 21.29 -33.78
CA TRP A 277 9.55 20.42 -33.82
C TRP A 277 9.90 19.87 -32.44
N GLN A 278 9.83 20.70 -31.40
CA GLN A 278 10.03 20.24 -30.03
C GLN A 278 8.96 19.22 -29.63
N ALA A 279 7.68 19.46 -29.95
CA ALA A 279 6.61 18.51 -29.67
C ALA A 279 6.80 17.17 -30.38
N ALA A 280 7.25 17.18 -31.64
CA ALA A 280 7.51 15.96 -32.42
C ALA A 280 8.75 15.18 -31.94
N THR A 281 9.70 15.84 -31.28
CA THR A 281 10.92 15.21 -30.76
C THR A 281 10.90 14.95 -29.26
N ALA A 282 9.89 15.44 -28.54
CA ALA A 282 9.68 15.15 -27.13
C ALA A 282 9.43 13.65 -26.94
N ARG A 283 10.14 13.04 -25.97
CA ARG A 283 9.81 11.66 -25.55
C ARG A 283 8.41 11.68 -24.93
N PRO A 284 7.56 10.67 -25.23
CA PRO A 284 6.30 10.52 -24.54
C PRO A 284 6.54 10.54 -23.03
N ALA A 285 5.84 11.43 -22.32
CA ALA A 285 5.86 11.42 -20.87
C ALA A 285 5.29 10.07 -20.40
N PRO A 286 5.88 9.42 -19.38
CA PRO A 286 5.30 8.22 -18.79
C PRO A 286 3.89 8.57 -18.32
N HIS A 287 2.88 7.89 -18.86
CA HIS A 287 1.51 8.09 -18.44
C HIS A 287 1.38 7.53 -17.02
N PRO A 288 1.01 8.33 -16.01
CA PRO A 288 0.84 7.78 -14.67
C PRO A 288 -0.29 6.76 -14.71
N LEU A 289 -0.05 5.59 -14.12
CA LEU A 289 -1.07 4.57 -13.90
C LEU A 289 -2.24 5.21 -13.12
N PRO A 290 -3.49 5.12 -13.61
CA PRO A 290 -4.63 5.68 -12.90
C PRO A 290 -4.78 4.99 -11.54
N ALA A 291 -5.24 5.75 -10.54
CA ALA A 291 -5.59 5.20 -9.23
C ALA A 291 -6.56 4.03 -9.40
N GLN A 292 -6.29 2.91 -8.74
CA GLN A 292 -7.11 1.71 -8.85
C GLN A 292 -7.82 1.44 -7.53
N GLN A 293 -9.14 1.26 -7.61
CA GLN A 293 -9.97 0.92 -6.47
C GLN A 293 -10.42 -0.53 -6.56
N PHE A 294 -10.12 -1.30 -5.52
CA PHE A 294 -10.57 -2.68 -5.36
C PHE A 294 -11.67 -2.70 -4.31
N ARG A 295 -12.84 -3.22 -4.70
CA ARG A 295 -13.93 -3.43 -3.76
C ARG A 295 -13.64 -4.66 -2.89
N ALA A 296 -14.17 -4.66 -1.68
CA ALA A 296 -14.21 -5.85 -0.84
C ALA A 296 -14.97 -6.97 -1.59
N GLU A 297 -14.31 -8.11 -1.82
CA GLU A 297 -14.93 -9.28 -2.45
C GLU A 297 -15.51 -10.25 -1.41
N ARG A 298 -15.08 -10.15 -0.16
CA ARG A 298 -15.56 -10.97 0.96
C ARG A 298 -16.23 -10.10 2.02
N THR A 299 -17.33 -10.59 2.58
CA THR A 299 -18.05 -9.89 3.66
C THR A 299 -17.43 -10.15 5.04
N LYS A 300 -16.53 -11.14 5.15
CA LYS A 300 -15.85 -11.50 6.40
C LYS A 300 -14.37 -11.79 6.14
N PRO A 301 -13.44 -11.30 7.00
CA PRO A 301 -12.03 -11.67 6.92
C PRO A 301 -11.84 -13.17 7.17
N LEU A 302 -10.71 -13.70 6.74
CA LEU A 302 -10.34 -15.10 6.99
C LEU A 302 -10.34 -15.38 8.51
N PRO A 303 -10.93 -16.50 8.94
CA PRO A 303 -10.95 -16.85 10.36
C PRO A 303 -9.52 -17.12 10.84
N THR A 304 -9.07 -16.39 11.85
CA THR A 304 -7.95 -16.87 12.67
C THR A 304 -8.43 -17.92 13.66
N PRO A 305 -7.54 -18.77 14.18
CA PRO A 305 -7.87 -19.67 15.28
C PRO A 305 -8.40 -18.93 16.53
N LEU A 306 -8.13 -17.62 16.67
CA LEU A 306 -8.61 -16.77 17.77
C LEU A 306 -9.80 -15.86 17.42
N ALA A 307 -10.04 -15.52 16.15
CA ALA A 307 -11.13 -14.61 15.73
C ALA A 307 -12.42 -15.32 15.29
N ARG A 308 -12.78 -16.45 15.92
CA ARG A 308 -14.18 -16.88 15.86
C ARG A 308 -15.01 -15.83 16.61
N SER A 309 -16.08 -15.33 15.98
CA SER A 309 -16.92 -14.22 16.46
C SER A 309 -17.20 -14.30 17.96
N PRO A 310 -17.20 -13.18 18.71
CA PRO A 310 -17.46 -13.18 20.15
C PRO A 310 -18.85 -13.76 20.52
N GLU A 311 -19.73 -13.97 19.54
CA GLU A 311 -21.07 -14.57 19.68
C GLU A 311 -21.02 -16.00 20.26
N TRP A 312 -20.12 -16.86 19.79
CA TRP A 312 -20.06 -18.23 20.33
C TRP A 312 -19.54 -18.25 21.77
N LEU A 313 -18.65 -17.31 22.13
CA LEU A 313 -18.18 -17.11 23.50
C LEU A 313 -19.32 -16.63 24.40
N ALA A 314 -20.20 -15.75 23.90
CA ALA A 314 -21.39 -15.31 24.63
C ALA A 314 -22.37 -16.49 24.87
N ILE A 315 -22.58 -17.35 23.85
CA ILE A 315 -23.40 -18.56 23.99
C ILE A 315 -22.75 -19.53 24.99
N ALA A 316 -21.43 -19.71 24.93
CA ALA A 316 -20.69 -20.56 25.87
C ALA A 316 -20.76 -20.05 27.31
N LEU A 317 -20.67 -18.73 27.52
CA LEU A 317 -20.88 -18.09 28.83
C LEU A 317 -22.28 -18.35 29.36
N LEU A 318 -23.30 -18.21 28.51
CA LEU A 318 -24.70 -18.44 28.88
C LEU A 318 -24.93 -19.91 29.26
N ALA A 319 -24.39 -20.85 28.49
CA ALA A 319 -24.47 -22.28 28.78
C ALA A 319 -23.75 -22.64 30.09
N LEU A 320 -22.51 -22.15 30.29
CA LEU A 320 -21.75 -22.38 31.52
C LEU A 320 -22.44 -21.77 32.75
N PHE A 321 -23.06 -20.60 32.61
CA PHE A 321 -23.84 -19.98 33.68
C PHE A 321 -25.08 -20.81 34.04
N ALA A 322 -25.79 -21.33 33.02
CA ALA A 322 -26.92 -22.23 33.26
C ALA A 322 -26.50 -23.51 34.00
N ILE A 323 -25.37 -24.11 33.61
CA ILE A 323 -24.79 -25.30 34.27
C ILE A 323 -24.38 -24.99 35.72
N GLU A 324 -23.74 -23.84 35.97
CA GLU A 324 -23.40 -23.42 37.33
C GLU A 324 -24.65 -23.31 38.22
N ARG A 325 -25.72 -22.73 37.65
CA ARG A 325 -26.98 -22.50 38.38
C ARG A 325 -27.72 -23.81 38.66
N THR A 326 -27.73 -24.77 37.74
CA THR A 326 -28.33 -26.10 37.97
C THR A 326 -27.54 -26.88 39.01
N LEU A 327 -26.21 -26.92 38.92
CA LEU A 327 -25.35 -27.59 39.93
C LEU A 327 -25.54 -26.96 41.32
N THR A 328 -25.65 -25.64 41.41
CA THR A 328 -25.92 -24.93 42.66
C THR A 328 -27.30 -25.26 43.23
N HIS A 329 -28.32 -25.39 42.37
CA HIS A 329 -29.68 -25.76 42.79
C HIS A 329 -29.76 -27.20 43.30
N VAL A 330 -29.13 -28.15 42.61
CA VAL A 330 -29.05 -29.56 43.04
C VAL A 330 -28.38 -29.64 44.41
N ARG A 331 -27.26 -28.93 44.60
CA ARG A 331 -26.54 -28.90 45.88
C ARG A 331 -27.33 -28.30 47.04
N ARG A 332 -28.27 -27.38 46.78
CA ARG A 332 -29.13 -26.82 47.85
C ARG A 332 -30.24 -27.79 48.28
N ARG A 333 -30.57 -28.80 47.46
CA ARG A 333 -31.61 -29.79 47.73
C ARG A 333 -31.09 -31.09 48.36
N SER A 334 -29.80 -31.40 48.18
CA SER A 334 -29.09 -32.55 48.78
C SER A 334 -28.51 -32.22 50.15
#